data_AF-A0A6G0XZL2-F1
#
_entry.id   AF-A0A6G0XZL2-F1
#
_cell.length_a   1.000
_cell.length_b   1.000
_cell.length_c   1.000
_cell.angle_alpha   90.00
_cell.angle_beta   90.00
_cell.angle_gamma   90.00
#
_symmetry.space_group_name_H-M   'P 1'
#
loop_
_entity.id
_entity.type
_entity.pdbx_description
1 polymer ?
#
loop_
_entity_poly.entity_id
_entity_poly.type
_entity_poly.pdbx_seq_one_letter_code
_entity_poly.pdbx_strand_id
1 'polypeptide(L)'
;MSSDSLDWLWEDFNSTSLVEEIDDDSLDTVNDDNSYTSSNSSYNIDCTLLIGDNDIEEERGEGEEGGEGEEEGGEEEEEEKEKEEEKLNAYIVDNTNENIPEIYPESYKKTSNIEKLILFCAENFIEQFKVKYPNRRPLVLIPQNECGVSKCVCTTIKPSRLVYSDLIEVTSYSQFVAKHITYIKLEDPLALPNKIISPATVLKTQTANCFELAILLVSFLIGCGYNAFVVYGYATEIVCNNDLKKIKIDIPKESTEEQESDSESKEDIIDDPYVIEPMIDLCNDYVNYLMEVEKNKIVVNDESKEIEFDHFSDPLFGKRIHAWVVVMPLETDNDQYDISEVVPYFIEPSTGERKEITDENYTGIEVVWNHNDYWVNLQPLEGGCMQYNFNLMDTKYWEKFLPRILQNAQRGNFKNLEMPNSWVAVIEVPIDKYLMLYPNGKKIVPFMNATEEFYADYVRPNGLIKRTTFYTEPEYLNKIFIQEMYKNRVDKLICIDTKYDVEETETIEYFRPGRDDYLKKHKFYGDCSNIKTKRLVTFYNLRLDSMAQIKINENSFIITYNDSIGEWNGTMEVIYDRSVTPAPQVQNFCSKITQNYVTIL
;
A
#
# COMPACT_ATOMS: atom_id res chain seq x y z
N MET A 1 41.99 -8.91 32.88
CA MET A 1 42.32 -10.13 32.12
C MET A 1 43.72 -9.95 31.55
N SER A 2 44.57 -10.99 31.59
CA SER A 2 45.94 -10.95 31.05
C SER A 2 45.91 -10.74 29.54
N SER A 3 46.81 -9.89 29.06
CA SER A 3 46.96 -9.44 27.67
C SER A 3 47.30 -10.53 26.64
N ASP A 4 47.55 -11.77 27.09
CA ASP A 4 48.29 -12.76 26.29
C ASP A 4 47.39 -13.81 25.63
N SER A 5 46.08 -13.56 25.52
CA SER A 5 45.10 -14.51 24.96
C SER A 5 44.64 -14.18 23.53
N LEU A 6 45.13 -13.08 22.94
CA LEU A 6 44.68 -12.55 21.65
C LEU A 6 45.74 -12.63 20.54
N ASP A 7 46.92 -13.18 20.81
CA ASP A 7 48.03 -13.18 19.84
C ASP A 7 47.69 -13.93 18.53
N TRP A 8 46.86 -14.98 18.59
CA TRP A 8 46.42 -15.72 17.40
C TRP A 8 45.51 -14.90 16.46
N LEU A 9 44.85 -13.85 16.98
CA LEU A 9 43.99 -12.96 16.19
C LEU A 9 44.83 -11.94 15.40
N TRP A 10 46.07 -11.65 15.82
CA TRP A 10 46.93 -10.63 15.20
C TRP A 10 47.94 -11.19 14.18
N GLU A 11 48.13 -12.51 14.14
CA GLU A 11 49.01 -13.15 13.15
C GLU A 11 48.39 -13.13 11.74
N ASP A 12 47.07 -13.28 11.62
CA ASP A 12 46.39 -13.27 10.32
C ASP A 12 46.30 -11.85 9.68
N PHE A 13 46.22 -10.80 10.49
CA PHE A 13 46.13 -9.41 10.01
C PHE A 13 47.48 -8.78 9.64
N ASN A 14 48.61 -9.38 10.05
CA ASN A 14 49.95 -8.91 9.69
C ASN A 14 50.52 -9.60 8.44
N SER A 15 49.74 -10.45 7.76
CA SER A 15 50.14 -11.01 6.47
C SER A 15 50.08 -9.92 5.40
N THR A 16 51.26 -9.55 4.90
CA THR A 16 51.44 -8.52 3.88
C THR A 16 51.00 -9.10 2.52
N SER A 17 49.70 -9.06 2.22
CA SER A 17 49.18 -9.37 0.88
C SER A 17 47.96 -8.55 0.46
N LEU A 18 47.74 -7.39 1.08
CA LEU A 18 46.74 -6.42 0.61
C LEU A 18 47.39 -5.39 -0.30
N VAL A 19 47.54 -5.75 -1.57
CA VAL A 19 47.61 -4.82 -2.69
C VAL A 19 46.70 -5.41 -3.76
N GLU A 20 45.45 -4.97 -3.82
CA GLU A 20 44.69 -5.06 -5.08
C GLU A 20 45.17 -3.87 -5.92
N GLU A 21 45.89 -4.20 -7.00
CA GLU A 21 46.35 -3.25 -8.00
C GLU A 21 45.15 -2.63 -8.72
N ILE A 22 45.15 -1.30 -8.81
CA ILE A 22 44.27 -0.52 -9.68
C ILE A 22 44.91 -0.55 -11.06
N ASP A 23 44.30 -1.26 -11.99
CA ASP A 23 44.64 -1.17 -13.41
C ASP A 23 43.92 0.04 -14.03
N ASP A 24 44.68 1.13 -14.15
CA ASP A 24 44.38 2.30 -14.99
C ASP A 24 45.22 2.15 -16.27
N ASP A 25 44.59 1.83 -17.41
CA ASP A 25 45.04 2.24 -18.75
C ASP A 25 44.08 1.73 -19.86
N SER A 26 43.30 2.64 -20.44
CA SER A 26 43.35 2.92 -21.89
C SER A 26 42.33 4.00 -22.27
N LEU A 27 42.85 5.22 -22.32
CA LEU A 27 42.38 6.29 -23.19
C LEU A 27 42.45 5.80 -24.65
N ASP A 28 41.32 5.79 -25.34
CA ASP A 28 41.30 6.07 -26.79
C ASP A 28 40.24 7.14 -27.08
N THR A 29 40.76 8.29 -27.45
CA THR A 29 40.07 9.50 -27.92
C THR A 29 39.58 9.31 -29.36
N VAL A 30 38.31 9.61 -29.69
CA VAL A 30 37.92 10.33 -30.92
C VAL A 30 36.58 11.08 -30.73
N ASN A 31 36.71 12.41 -30.65
CA ASN A 31 35.92 13.52 -31.21
C ASN A 31 34.38 13.55 -31.22
N ASP A 32 33.92 14.68 -30.66
CA ASP A 32 32.66 15.40 -30.87
C ASP A 32 32.26 15.63 -32.34
N ASP A 33 30.95 15.62 -32.58
CA ASP A 33 30.15 16.66 -33.26
C ASP A 33 28.98 16.04 -34.03
N ASN A 34 27.73 16.26 -33.55
CA ASN A 34 26.70 17.02 -34.28
C ASN A 34 25.27 16.83 -33.76
N SER A 35 24.68 17.98 -33.42
CA SER A 35 23.33 18.46 -33.78
C SER A 35 22.09 17.64 -33.45
N TYR A 36 21.24 18.28 -32.64
CA TYR A 36 19.77 18.27 -32.70
C TYR A 36 19.18 17.97 -34.09
N THR A 37 18.34 16.94 -34.18
CA THR A 37 17.10 16.97 -34.97
C THR A 37 16.08 15.99 -34.41
N SER A 38 14.86 16.47 -34.26
CA SER A 38 13.63 15.72 -34.04
C SER A 38 13.40 14.67 -35.12
N SER A 39 12.90 13.50 -34.73
CA SER A 39 12.02 12.73 -35.60
C SER A 39 11.19 11.71 -34.81
N ASN A 40 9.88 11.83 -34.99
CA ASN A 40 8.85 10.85 -34.70
C ASN A 40 9.28 9.40 -34.96
N SER A 41 8.97 8.50 -34.04
CA SER A 41 8.64 7.12 -34.41
C SER A 41 7.63 6.54 -33.43
N SER A 42 6.39 6.50 -33.89
CA SER A 42 5.32 5.62 -33.42
C SER A 42 5.78 4.16 -33.46
N TYR A 43 5.78 3.47 -32.33
CA TYR A 43 5.79 2.02 -32.29
C TYR A 43 4.48 1.56 -31.64
N ASN A 44 3.52 1.20 -32.51
CA ASN A 44 2.45 0.30 -32.18
C ASN A 44 3.08 -1.06 -31.87
N ILE A 45 2.86 -1.57 -30.66
CA ILE A 45 3.14 -2.96 -30.31
C ILE A 45 1.81 -3.70 -30.38
N ASP A 46 1.71 -4.57 -31.38
CA ASP A 46 0.59 -5.45 -31.66
C ASP A 46 0.75 -6.72 -30.80
N CYS A 47 -0.11 -6.89 -29.80
CA CYS A 47 -0.10 -8.01 -28.86
C CYS A 47 -1.12 -9.09 -29.27
N THR A 48 -0.97 -9.67 -30.47
CA THR A 48 -1.88 -10.71 -30.98
C THR A 48 -1.22 -12.09 -31.19
N LEU A 49 -0.10 -12.39 -30.52
CA LEU A 49 0.55 -13.71 -30.63
C LEU A 49 0.83 -14.36 -29.27
N LEU A 50 -0.23 -14.77 -28.56
CA LEU A 50 -0.15 -15.78 -27.49
C LEU A 50 -1.46 -16.58 -27.42
N ILE A 51 -1.81 -17.31 -28.49
CA ILE A 51 -2.73 -18.45 -28.38
C ILE A 51 -2.12 -19.58 -29.21
N GLY A 52 -1.64 -20.62 -28.53
CA GLY A 52 -1.23 -21.87 -29.15
C GLY A 52 -2.45 -22.72 -29.42
N ASP A 53 -2.63 -23.08 -30.69
CA ASP A 53 -3.64 -24.01 -31.18
C ASP A 53 -3.48 -25.39 -30.52
N ASN A 54 -4.56 -25.95 -30.00
CA ASN A 54 -4.72 -27.38 -29.80
C ASN A 54 -6.07 -27.78 -30.38
N ASP A 55 -6.01 -28.30 -31.61
CA ASP A 55 -7.09 -28.98 -32.31
C ASP A 55 -7.54 -30.23 -31.54
N ILE A 56 -8.84 -30.38 -31.29
CA ILE A 56 -9.46 -31.68 -31.02
C ILE A 56 -10.71 -31.81 -31.91
N GLU A 57 -10.72 -32.90 -32.67
CA GLU A 57 -11.62 -33.24 -33.76
C GLU A 57 -13.08 -33.45 -33.32
N GLU A 58 -14.01 -33.00 -34.18
CA GLU A 58 -15.44 -33.28 -34.14
C GLU A 58 -15.74 -34.76 -34.49
N GLU A 59 -16.57 -35.45 -33.68
CA GLU A 59 -17.39 -36.55 -34.17
C GLU A 59 -18.89 -36.20 -34.07
N ARG A 60 -19.55 -36.29 -35.23
CA ARG A 60 -20.99 -36.14 -35.44
C ARG A 60 -21.78 -37.32 -34.85
N GLY A 61 -22.86 -37.00 -34.15
CA GLY A 61 -23.97 -37.92 -33.91
C GLY A 61 -25.31 -37.17 -33.97
N GLU A 62 -26.12 -37.47 -34.98
CA GLU A 62 -27.50 -36.98 -35.13
C GLU A 62 -28.46 -37.75 -34.20
N GLY A 63 -29.46 -37.05 -33.65
CA GLY A 63 -30.61 -37.65 -32.95
C GLY A 63 -31.59 -36.60 -32.42
N GLU A 64 -32.84 -36.64 -32.91
CA GLU A 64 -33.94 -35.69 -32.71
C GLU A 64 -34.69 -35.80 -31.35
N GLU A 65 -35.55 -34.79 -31.14
CA GLU A 65 -36.79 -34.73 -30.34
C GLU A 65 -36.77 -34.13 -28.91
N GLY A 66 -37.21 -32.86 -28.82
CA GLY A 66 -38.45 -32.47 -28.12
C GLY A 66 -38.47 -32.44 -26.58
N GLY A 67 -38.65 -31.25 -26.01
CA GLY A 67 -39.13 -31.09 -24.64
C GLY A 67 -38.98 -29.67 -24.09
N GLU A 68 -40.11 -29.00 -23.87
CA GLU A 68 -40.22 -27.76 -23.09
C GLU A 68 -39.82 -28.03 -21.62
N GLY A 69 -38.97 -27.18 -21.05
CA GLY A 69 -38.55 -27.23 -19.64
C GLY A 69 -37.89 -25.91 -19.22
N GLU A 70 -38.29 -25.43 -18.05
CA GLU A 70 -38.01 -24.11 -17.46
C GLU A 70 -36.52 -23.95 -17.06
N GLU A 71 -35.90 -22.81 -17.40
CA GLU A 71 -34.55 -22.43 -16.96
C GLU A 71 -34.63 -21.51 -15.72
N GLU A 72 -34.58 -22.11 -14.53
CA GLU A 72 -34.07 -21.49 -13.31
C GLU A 72 -32.85 -22.34 -12.88
N GLY A 73 -31.63 -21.77 -12.97
CA GLY A 73 -30.41 -22.52 -12.62
C GLY A 73 -29.06 -21.85 -12.91
N GLY A 74 -29.03 -20.69 -13.56
CA GLY A 74 -27.77 -20.06 -14.02
C GLY A 74 -26.80 -19.59 -12.92
N GLU A 75 -27.30 -19.24 -11.73
CA GLU A 75 -26.44 -18.69 -10.65
C GLU A 75 -25.72 -19.78 -9.83
N GLU A 76 -26.28 -20.99 -9.73
CA GLU A 76 -25.63 -22.10 -8.99
C GLU A 76 -24.52 -22.78 -9.83
N GLU A 77 -24.66 -22.82 -11.16
CA GLU A 77 -23.64 -23.41 -12.06
C GLU A 77 -22.39 -22.52 -12.24
N GLU A 78 -22.51 -21.19 -12.12
CA GLU A 78 -21.34 -20.29 -12.13
C GLU A 78 -20.54 -20.37 -10.81
N GLU A 79 -21.23 -20.49 -9.68
CA GLU A 79 -20.57 -20.68 -8.37
C GLU A 79 -19.86 -22.05 -8.25
N GLU A 80 -20.37 -23.10 -8.90
CA GLU A 80 -19.69 -24.41 -8.93
C GLU A 80 -18.47 -24.40 -9.86
N LYS A 81 -18.50 -23.66 -10.98
CA LYS A 81 -17.35 -23.50 -11.89
C LYS A 81 -16.23 -22.68 -11.25
N GLU A 82 -16.53 -21.60 -10.52
CA GLU A 82 -15.50 -20.85 -9.76
C GLU A 82 -14.86 -21.72 -8.67
N LYS A 83 -15.62 -22.58 -7.98
CA LYS A 83 -15.09 -23.51 -6.97
C LYS A 83 -14.26 -24.64 -7.58
N GLU A 84 -14.53 -25.07 -8.81
CA GLU A 84 -13.71 -26.03 -9.55
C GLU A 84 -12.42 -25.41 -10.10
N GLU A 85 -12.45 -24.17 -10.58
CA GLU A 85 -11.24 -23.41 -10.97
C GLU A 85 -10.35 -23.11 -9.75
N GLU A 86 -10.91 -22.78 -8.59
CA GLU A 86 -10.15 -22.63 -7.34
C GLU A 86 -9.48 -23.95 -6.89
N LYS A 87 -10.16 -25.10 -7.07
CA LYS A 87 -9.59 -26.42 -6.78
C LYS A 87 -8.52 -26.84 -7.78
N LEU A 88 -8.69 -26.54 -9.06
CA LEU A 88 -7.70 -26.82 -10.10
C LEU A 88 -6.45 -25.94 -9.92
N ASN A 89 -6.64 -24.67 -9.56
CA ASN A 89 -5.56 -23.75 -9.20
C ASN A 89 -4.83 -24.21 -7.92
N ALA A 90 -5.55 -24.70 -6.90
CA ALA A 90 -4.94 -25.30 -5.71
C ALA A 90 -4.14 -26.58 -6.02
N TYR A 91 -4.55 -27.36 -7.02
CA TYR A 91 -3.86 -28.58 -7.45
C TYR A 91 -2.61 -28.29 -8.31
N ILE A 92 -2.56 -27.16 -9.02
CA ILE A 92 -1.40 -26.69 -9.78
C ILE A 92 -0.32 -26.09 -8.83
N VAL A 93 -0.72 -25.53 -7.70
CA VAL A 93 0.18 -24.98 -6.66
C VAL A 93 1.07 -26.06 -6.01
N ASP A 94 0.60 -27.30 -5.90
CA ASP A 94 1.35 -28.37 -5.24
C ASP A 94 2.41 -29.07 -6.11
N ASN A 95 2.44 -28.82 -7.43
CA ASN A 95 3.29 -29.59 -8.36
C ASN A 95 4.33 -28.79 -9.17
N THR A 96 4.64 -27.55 -8.78
CA THR A 96 5.73 -26.76 -9.40
C THR A 96 6.88 -26.39 -8.46
N ASN A 97 6.83 -26.79 -7.19
CA ASN A 97 8.00 -26.73 -6.30
C ASN A 97 8.87 -27.99 -6.43
N GLU A 98 9.40 -28.21 -7.63
CA GLU A 98 10.64 -28.98 -7.73
C GLU A 98 11.73 -28.20 -6.99
N ASN A 99 12.21 -28.77 -5.89
CA ASN A 99 13.28 -28.25 -5.03
C ASN A 99 14.58 -27.99 -5.83
N ILE A 100 14.70 -26.82 -6.45
CA ILE A 100 15.98 -26.28 -6.88
C ILE A 100 16.67 -25.75 -5.62
N PRO A 101 17.89 -26.23 -5.25
CA PRO A 101 18.61 -25.69 -4.11
C PRO A 101 18.87 -24.20 -4.33
N GLU A 102 18.33 -23.34 -3.46
CA GLU A 102 18.60 -21.90 -3.54
C GLU A 102 20.11 -21.63 -3.43
N ILE A 103 20.67 -21.08 -4.50
CA ILE A 103 22.09 -20.74 -4.57
C ILE A 103 22.28 -19.36 -3.93
N TYR A 104 22.48 -19.33 -2.62
CA TYR A 104 22.86 -18.11 -1.91
C TYR A 104 24.33 -17.73 -2.16
N PRO A 105 24.65 -16.41 -2.30
CA PRO A 105 26.02 -15.91 -2.41
C PRO A 105 26.90 -16.31 -1.22
N GLU A 106 28.22 -16.28 -1.41
CA GLU A 106 29.16 -16.63 -0.33
C GLU A 106 29.03 -15.72 0.89
N SER A 107 28.64 -14.45 0.73
CA SER A 107 28.44 -13.49 1.82
C SER A 107 27.36 -13.94 2.82
N TYR A 108 26.41 -14.79 2.40
CA TYR A 108 25.36 -15.35 3.24
C TYR A 108 25.88 -16.55 4.04
N LYS A 109 26.86 -17.29 3.50
CA LYS A 109 27.35 -18.57 4.05
C LYS A 109 28.65 -18.43 4.83
N LYS A 110 29.40 -17.35 4.62
CA LYS A 110 30.71 -17.09 5.24
C LYS A 110 30.69 -15.78 6.03
N THR A 111 31.63 -15.69 6.98
CA THR A 111 31.87 -14.50 7.79
C THR A 111 33.27 -13.99 7.50
N SER A 112 33.37 -12.77 7.00
CA SER A 112 34.62 -12.05 6.75
C SER A 112 35.36 -11.73 8.05
N ASN A 113 36.64 -11.37 7.97
CA ASN A 113 37.44 -11.07 9.16
C ASN A 113 36.94 -9.83 9.92
N ILE A 114 36.44 -8.82 9.20
CA ILE A 114 35.83 -7.63 9.83
C ILE A 114 34.50 -7.98 10.51
N GLU A 115 33.65 -8.82 9.89
CA GLU A 115 32.42 -9.29 10.52
C GLU A 115 32.72 -10.12 11.77
N LYS A 116 33.76 -10.99 11.76
CA LYS A 116 34.18 -11.74 12.96
C LYS A 116 34.56 -10.80 14.12
N LEU A 117 35.26 -9.71 13.84
CA LEU A 117 35.60 -8.70 14.85
C LEU A 117 34.36 -8.02 15.42
N ILE A 118 33.42 -7.63 14.55
CA ILE A 118 32.14 -7.02 14.97
C ILE A 118 31.32 -7.99 15.80
N LEU A 119 31.22 -9.26 15.40
CA LEU A 119 30.52 -10.30 16.15
C LEU A 119 31.16 -10.51 17.54
N PHE A 120 32.49 -10.54 17.62
CA PHE A 120 33.19 -10.62 18.89
C PHE A 120 32.92 -9.40 19.79
N CYS A 121 32.91 -8.19 19.23
CA CYS A 121 32.51 -6.99 19.97
C CYS A 121 31.05 -7.08 20.44
N ALA A 122 30.15 -7.56 19.59
CA ALA A 122 28.73 -7.72 19.88
C ALA A 122 28.48 -8.74 21.00
N GLU A 123 29.15 -9.89 20.98
CA GLU A 123 29.08 -10.90 22.05
C GLU A 123 29.52 -10.31 23.39
N ASN A 124 30.65 -9.60 23.41
CA ASN A 124 31.12 -8.91 24.62
C ASN A 124 30.12 -7.85 25.11
N PHE A 125 29.53 -7.07 24.20
CA PHE A 125 28.53 -6.06 24.53
C PHE A 125 27.26 -6.68 25.12
N ILE A 126 26.76 -7.77 24.52
CA ILE A 126 25.61 -8.53 25.02
C ILE A 126 25.88 -9.07 26.43
N GLU A 127 27.04 -9.69 26.67
CA GLU A 127 27.37 -10.24 27.99
C GLU A 127 27.51 -9.14 29.05
N GLN A 128 28.14 -8.02 28.71
CA GLN A 128 28.21 -6.86 29.62
C GLN A 128 26.81 -6.31 29.92
N PHE A 129 25.95 -6.20 28.90
CA PHE A 129 24.57 -5.74 29.06
C PHE A 129 23.78 -6.66 29.99
N LYS A 130 23.86 -7.99 29.80
CA LYS A 130 23.21 -8.98 30.68
C LYS A 130 23.65 -8.84 32.14
N VAL A 131 24.94 -8.61 32.38
CA VAL A 131 25.47 -8.44 33.75
C VAL A 131 25.01 -7.12 34.37
N LYS A 132 25.02 -6.02 33.59
CA LYS A 132 24.65 -4.68 34.05
C LYS A 132 23.13 -4.53 34.26
N TYR A 133 22.33 -5.21 33.44
CA TYR A 133 20.88 -5.12 33.40
C TYR A 133 20.21 -6.50 33.39
N PRO A 134 20.32 -7.29 34.46
CA PRO A 134 19.88 -8.69 34.48
C PRO A 134 18.37 -8.88 34.32
N ASN A 135 17.57 -7.85 34.59
CA ASN A 135 16.11 -7.88 34.46
C ASN A 135 15.61 -7.39 33.09
N ARG A 136 16.49 -6.87 32.22
CA ARG A 136 16.13 -6.42 30.87
C ARG A 136 16.08 -7.61 29.91
N ARG A 137 15.31 -7.47 28.82
CA ARG A 137 15.24 -8.47 27.76
C ARG A 137 16.61 -8.63 27.06
N PRO A 138 16.87 -9.79 26.43
CA PRO A 138 18.05 -9.95 25.60
C PRO A 138 18.08 -8.95 24.44
N LEU A 139 19.27 -8.68 23.90
CA LEU A 139 19.46 -7.80 22.75
C LEU A 139 19.40 -8.60 21.45
N VAL A 140 18.72 -8.04 20.45
CA VAL A 140 18.67 -8.58 19.08
C VAL A 140 19.83 -8.02 18.25
N LEU A 141 21.07 -8.41 18.58
CA LEU A 141 22.26 -7.85 17.92
C LEU A 141 22.92 -8.79 16.91
N ILE A 142 22.89 -10.11 17.16
CA ILE A 142 23.59 -11.13 16.34
C ILE A 142 22.71 -12.35 15.96
N PRO A 143 21.51 -12.15 15.38
CA PRO A 143 20.68 -13.26 14.94
C PRO A 143 21.32 -14.04 13.77
N GLN A 144 20.83 -15.26 13.55
CA GLN A 144 21.20 -16.07 12.40
C GLN A 144 20.46 -15.61 11.15
N ASN A 145 21.10 -15.70 9.99
CA ASN A 145 20.45 -15.49 8.70
C ASN A 145 19.78 -16.77 8.15
N GLU A 146 19.22 -16.71 6.95
CA GLU A 146 18.63 -17.84 6.22
C GLU A 146 19.54 -19.07 6.12
N CYS A 147 20.86 -18.86 6.06
CA CYS A 147 21.89 -19.90 5.97
C CYS A 147 22.43 -20.37 7.34
N GLY A 148 21.86 -19.90 8.45
CA GLY A 148 22.29 -20.27 9.81
C GLY A 148 23.58 -19.58 10.28
N VAL A 149 24.07 -18.56 9.56
CA VAL A 149 25.26 -17.80 9.93
C VAL A 149 24.85 -16.61 10.78
N SER A 150 25.48 -16.44 11.95
CA SER A 150 25.26 -15.26 12.79
C SER A 150 25.78 -13.99 12.11
N LYS A 151 24.93 -12.97 12.03
CA LYS A 151 25.25 -11.68 11.40
C LYS A 151 24.81 -10.54 12.33
N CYS A 152 25.53 -9.42 12.31
CA CYS A 152 25.09 -8.24 13.05
C CYS A 152 23.84 -7.65 12.40
N VAL A 153 22.80 -7.33 13.18
CA VAL A 153 21.52 -6.78 12.64
C VAL A 153 21.70 -5.50 11.83
N CYS A 154 22.69 -4.67 12.14
CA CYS A 154 22.97 -3.47 11.34
C CYS A 154 23.36 -3.84 9.90
N THR A 155 24.10 -4.94 9.73
CA THR A 155 24.58 -5.40 8.42
C THR A 155 23.50 -6.12 7.59
N THR A 156 22.32 -6.37 8.16
CA THR A 156 21.17 -6.90 7.39
C THR A 156 20.42 -5.80 6.64
N ILE A 157 20.57 -4.54 7.07
CA ILE A 157 20.02 -3.37 6.39
C ILE A 157 20.92 -3.07 5.19
N LYS A 158 20.34 -3.09 3.99
CA LYS A 158 21.05 -2.80 2.73
C LYS A 158 20.44 -1.55 2.11
N PRO A 159 21.01 -0.36 2.37
CA PRO A 159 20.52 0.88 1.76
C PRO A 159 20.36 0.73 0.25
N SER A 160 19.11 0.83 -0.22
CA SER A 160 18.72 0.56 -1.61
C SER A 160 17.59 1.50 -2.02
N ARG A 161 17.57 1.96 -3.28
CA ARG A 161 16.50 2.83 -3.79
C ARG A 161 15.84 2.18 -5.00
N LEU A 162 14.51 2.09 -4.97
CA LEU A 162 13.72 1.65 -6.12
C LEU A 162 13.40 2.86 -7.00
N VAL A 163 13.63 2.76 -8.30
CA VAL A 163 13.45 3.89 -9.23
C VAL A 163 12.16 3.70 -10.03
N TYR A 164 11.03 3.69 -9.32
CA TYR A 164 9.69 3.67 -9.91
C TYR A 164 9.00 5.02 -9.72
N SER A 165 8.22 5.45 -10.72
CA SER A 165 7.61 6.79 -10.75
C SER A 165 6.70 7.08 -9.57
N ASP A 166 6.03 6.06 -9.04
CA ASP A 166 5.10 6.23 -7.91
C ASP A 166 5.81 6.13 -6.53
N LEU A 167 7.11 5.79 -6.50
CA LEU A 167 7.90 5.63 -5.27
C LEU A 167 8.80 6.85 -5.03
N ILE A 168 8.18 7.94 -4.56
CA ILE A 168 8.86 9.22 -4.31
C ILE A 168 8.99 9.48 -2.80
N GLU A 169 7.87 9.40 -2.08
CA GLU A 169 7.78 9.80 -0.68
C GLU A 169 7.85 8.60 0.29
N VAL A 170 8.13 8.88 1.56
CA VAL A 170 8.11 7.86 2.65
C VAL A 170 6.83 7.01 2.60
N THR A 171 5.67 7.65 2.43
CA THR A 171 4.36 7.00 2.39
C THR A 171 4.23 6.01 1.23
N SER A 172 4.79 6.35 0.07
CA SER A 172 4.75 5.47 -1.10
C SER A 172 5.57 4.19 -0.87
N TYR A 173 6.74 4.30 -0.24
CA TYR A 173 7.57 3.15 0.12
C TYR A 173 6.93 2.27 1.22
N SER A 174 6.36 2.90 2.26
CA SER A 174 5.70 2.14 3.34
C SER A 174 4.47 1.39 2.83
N GLN A 175 3.65 2.03 2.00
CA GLN A 175 2.51 1.38 1.35
C GLN A 175 2.95 0.27 0.40
N PHE A 176 4.02 0.47 -0.36
CA PHE A 176 4.56 -0.58 -1.24
C PHE A 176 4.95 -1.81 -0.42
N VAL A 177 5.74 -1.66 0.65
CA VAL A 177 6.15 -2.79 1.51
C VAL A 177 4.94 -3.51 2.10
N ALA A 178 3.96 -2.78 2.64
CA ALA A 178 2.77 -3.35 3.27
C ALA A 178 1.82 -4.08 2.30
N LYS A 179 1.84 -3.69 1.02
CA LYS A 179 1.06 -4.33 -0.05
C LYS A 179 1.82 -5.51 -0.65
N HIS A 180 3.13 -5.37 -0.82
CA HIS A 180 4.01 -6.31 -1.52
C HIS A 180 4.41 -7.53 -0.71
N ILE A 181 4.42 -7.41 0.61
CA ILE A 181 4.83 -8.46 1.52
C ILE A 181 3.67 -8.84 2.45
N THR A 182 3.37 -10.13 2.54
CA THR A 182 2.40 -10.66 3.50
C THR A 182 3.03 -10.72 4.89
N TYR A 183 2.37 -10.08 5.85
CA TYR A 183 2.77 -10.11 7.25
C TYR A 183 2.54 -11.48 7.89
N ILE A 184 3.55 -12.00 8.58
CA ILE A 184 3.49 -13.22 9.40
C ILE A 184 3.78 -12.84 10.86
N LYS A 185 2.84 -13.10 11.76
CA LYS A 185 3.03 -12.88 13.20
C LYS A 185 4.14 -13.78 13.76
N LEU A 186 4.77 -13.32 14.84
CA LEU A 186 5.75 -14.13 15.57
C LEU A 186 5.08 -15.36 16.20
N GLU A 187 5.77 -16.51 16.17
CA GLU A 187 5.27 -17.76 16.78
C GLU A 187 5.10 -17.63 18.31
N ASP A 188 6.11 -17.08 18.97
CA ASP A 188 6.06 -16.69 20.37
C ASP A 188 6.15 -15.15 20.46
N PRO A 189 5.08 -14.47 20.88
CA PRO A 189 5.06 -13.01 20.96
C PRO A 189 5.97 -12.47 22.06
N LEU A 190 6.56 -13.29 22.92
CA LEU A 190 7.47 -12.88 23.98
C LEU A 190 8.94 -13.24 23.70
N ALA A 191 9.22 -14.02 22.66
CA ALA A 191 10.57 -14.42 22.29
C ALA A 191 11.10 -13.57 21.14
N LEU A 192 12.38 -13.22 21.24
CA LEU A 192 13.08 -12.57 20.13
C LEU A 192 13.30 -13.58 19.00
N PRO A 193 13.21 -13.16 17.73
CA PRO A 193 13.57 -14.01 16.61
C PRO A 193 15.07 -14.31 16.65
N ASN A 194 15.42 -15.58 16.78
CA ASN A 194 16.81 -16.04 16.69
C ASN A 194 17.33 -16.05 15.25
N LYS A 195 16.40 -16.01 14.28
CA LYS A 195 16.66 -16.00 12.85
C LYS A 195 15.98 -14.79 12.21
N ILE A 196 16.71 -14.01 11.44
CA ILE A 196 16.19 -12.89 10.65
C ILE A 196 16.60 -13.10 9.20
N ILE A 197 15.62 -13.16 8.31
CA ILE A 197 15.84 -13.35 6.87
C ILE A 197 16.27 -12.03 6.22
N SER A 198 17.15 -12.10 5.23
CA SER A 198 17.61 -10.90 4.52
C SER A 198 16.50 -10.22 3.71
N PRO A 199 16.52 -8.88 3.55
CA PRO A 199 15.57 -8.14 2.72
C PRO A 199 15.46 -8.67 1.28
N ALA A 200 16.57 -9.12 0.69
CA ALA A 200 16.57 -9.69 -0.65
C ALA A 200 15.79 -11.00 -0.74
N THR A 201 15.83 -11.83 0.31
CA THR A 201 15.05 -13.07 0.39
C THR A 201 13.59 -12.77 0.72
N VAL A 202 13.31 -11.78 1.60
CA VAL A 202 11.94 -11.31 1.89
C VAL A 202 11.21 -10.87 0.62
N LEU A 203 11.87 -10.12 -0.27
CA LEU A 203 11.25 -9.73 -1.56
C LEU A 203 10.94 -10.93 -2.46
N LYS A 204 11.74 -12.00 -2.40
CA LYS A 204 11.52 -13.21 -3.19
C LYS A 204 10.36 -14.04 -2.65
N THR A 205 10.31 -14.24 -1.34
CA THR A 205 9.27 -15.04 -0.68
C THR A 205 7.97 -14.27 -0.54
N GLN A 206 8.02 -12.93 -0.57
CA GLN A 206 6.92 -12.01 -0.32
C GLN A 206 6.18 -12.28 1.01
N THR A 207 6.91 -12.79 2.01
CA THR A 207 6.40 -13.06 3.35
C THR A 207 7.44 -12.68 4.39
N ALA A 208 7.03 -12.00 5.46
CA ALA A 208 7.95 -11.55 6.51
C ALA A 208 7.26 -11.30 7.85
N ASN A 209 8.02 -11.44 8.93
CA ASN A 209 7.62 -10.94 10.25
C ASN A 209 7.91 -9.44 10.43
N CYS A 210 7.54 -8.89 11.59
CA CYS A 210 7.69 -7.46 11.86
C CYS A 210 9.14 -6.96 11.80
N PHE A 211 10.12 -7.77 12.24
CA PHE A 211 11.54 -7.40 12.17
C PHE A 211 12.02 -7.33 10.72
N GLU A 212 11.69 -8.35 9.94
CA GLU A 212 12.06 -8.46 8.53
C GLU A 212 11.43 -7.36 7.67
N LEU A 213 10.14 -7.05 7.90
CA LEU A 213 9.48 -5.92 7.24
C LEU A 213 10.11 -4.58 7.60
N ALA A 214 10.39 -4.34 8.90
CA ALA A 214 11.01 -3.10 9.33
C ALA A 214 12.42 -2.92 8.74
N ILE A 215 13.22 -4.00 8.67
CA ILE A 215 14.55 -3.99 8.04
C ILE A 215 14.44 -3.71 6.53
N LEU A 216 13.48 -4.31 5.84
CA LEU A 216 13.23 -4.05 4.42
C LEU A 216 12.84 -2.59 4.18
N LEU A 217 11.88 -2.06 4.96
CA LEU A 217 11.43 -0.69 4.83
C LEU A 217 12.57 0.31 5.13
N VAL A 218 13.32 0.11 6.21
CA VAL A 218 14.47 0.96 6.54
C VAL A 218 15.56 0.89 5.48
N SER A 219 15.77 -0.28 4.86
CA SER A 219 16.70 -0.42 3.72
C SER A 219 16.30 0.51 2.56
N PHE A 220 15.00 0.62 2.26
CA PHE A 220 14.52 1.54 1.23
C PHE A 220 14.60 3.01 1.64
N LEU A 221 14.12 3.33 2.84
CA LEU A 221 14.08 4.72 3.33
C LEU A 221 15.48 5.33 3.42
N ILE A 222 16.46 4.59 3.95
CA ILE A 222 17.84 5.05 4.00
C ILE A 222 18.44 5.19 2.60
N GLY A 223 18.12 4.27 1.67
CA GLY A 223 18.55 4.41 0.28
C GLY A 223 17.98 5.65 -0.42
N CYS A 224 16.85 6.17 0.06
CA CYS A 224 16.26 7.43 -0.38
C CYS A 224 16.78 8.67 0.36
N GLY A 225 17.65 8.49 1.37
CA GLY A 225 18.24 9.58 2.15
C GLY A 225 17.48 9.94 3.44
N TYR A 226 16.46 9.17 3.82
CA TYR A 226 15.77 9.39 5.09
C TYR A 226 16.60 8.86 6.27
N ASN A 227 16.57 9.59 7.38
CA ASN A 227 17.19 9.18 8.63
C ASN A 227 16.24 8.23 9.40
N ALA A 228 16.18 6.99 8.91
CA ALA A 228 15.29 5.94 9.40
C ALA A 228 16.04 4.90 10.24
N PHE A 229 15.35 4.35 11.23
CA PHE A 229 15.85 3.32 12.12
C PHE A 229 14.80 2.23 12.31
N VAL A 230 15.26 1.00 12.46
CA VAL A 230 14.41 -0.08 12.95
C VAL A 230 14.32 0.07 14.47
N VAL A 231 13.11 -0.06 14.99
CA VAL A 231 12.79 -0.05 16.42
C VAL A 231 12.46 -1.47 16.83
N TYR A 232 13.02 -1.91 17.95
CA TYR A 232 12.57 -3.10 18.68
C TYR A 232 12.02 -2.64 20.03
N GLY A 233 10.81 -3.07 20.35
CA GLY A 233 10.15 -2.74 21.59
C GLY A 233 8.88 -3.52 21.80
N TYR A 234 7.90 -2.87 22.41
CA TYR A 234 6.66 -3.48 22.86
C TYR A 234 5.45 -2.81 22.23
N ALA A 235 4.56 -3.61 21.64
CA ALA A 235 3.32 -3.13 21.05
C ALA A 235 2.10 -3.92 21.55
N THR A 236 0.91 -3.37 21.32
CA THR A 236 -0.36 -4.02 21.67
C THR A 236 -0.61 -5.26 20.81
N GLU A 237 -1.57 -6.09 21.25
CA GLU A 237 -1.98 -7.26 20.48
C GLU A 237 -2.45 -6.92 19.06
N ILE A 238 -3.12 -5.78 18.90
CA ILE A 238 -3.69 -5.34 17.62
C ILE A 238 -2.56 -5.14 16.61
N VAL A 239 -1.52 -4.40 16.99
CA VAL A 239 -0.34 -4.16 16.14
C VAL A 239 0.46 -5.44 15.91
N CYS A 240 0.71 -6.22 16.97
CA CYS A 240 1.52 -7.45 16.86
C CYS A 240 0.88 -8.56 16.02
N ASN A 241 -0.46 -8.61 15.97
CA ASN A 241 -1.16 -9.62 15.17
C ASN A 241 -1.58 -9.09 13.80
N ASN A 242 -1.57 -7.76 13.61
CA ASN A 242 -2.16 -7.08 12.46
C ASN A 242 -3.58 -7.62 12.14
N ASP A 243 -4.36 -7.88 13.19
CA ASP A 243 -5.69 -8.47 13.08
C ASP A 243 -6.76 -7.36 13.07
N LEU A 244 -7.14 -6.98 11.86
CA LEU A 244 -8.13 -5.90 11.64
C LEU A 244 -9.57 -6.37 11.88
N LYS A 245 -9.81 -7.65 12.21
CA LYS A 245 -11.16 -8.16 12.54
C LYS A 245 -11.78 -7.54 13.80
N LYS A 246 -10.97 -6.88 14.62
CA LYS A 246 -11.45 -6.13 15.80
C LYS A 246 -11.79 -4.68 15.48
N ILE A 247 -11.49 -4.24 14.27
CA ILE A 247 -11.65 -2.87 13.82
C ILE A 247 -12.94 -2.78 13.02
N LYS A 248 -13.80 -1.84 13.41
CA LYS A 248 -15.01 -1.52 12.66
C LYS A 248 -14.72 -0.39 11.69
N ILE A 249 -15.09 -0.59 10.44
CA ILE A 249 -14.98 0.45 9.40
C ILE A 249 -16.36 1.04 9.10
N ASP A 250 -16.37 2.33 8.80
CA ASP A 250 -17.61 3.04 8.51
C ASP A 250 -18.08 2.76 7.08
N ILE A 251 -19.40 2.60 6.93
CA ILE A 251 -20.01 2.53 5.60
C ILE A 251 -19.88 3.93 4.96
N PRO A 252 -19.35 4.04 3.73
CA PRO A 252 -19.28 5.31 3.02
C PRO A 252 -20.65 6.00 3.03
N LYS A 253 -20.68 7.25 3.52
CA LYS A 253 -21.88 8.07 3.46
C LYS A 253 -21.98 8.66 2.07
N GLU A 254 -23.15 8.57 1.45
CA GLU A 254 -23.45 9.33 0.23
C GLU A 254 -23.25 10.81 0.59
N SER A 255 -22.38 11.51 -0.14
CA SER A 255 -22.24 12.96 0.02
C SER A 255 -23.57 13.60 -0.36
N THR A 256 -24.36 13.96 0.64
CA THR A 256 -25.43 14.94 0.46
C THR A 256 -24.76 16.22 0.04
N GLU A 257 -24.87 16.57 -1.24
CA GLU A 257 -24.63 17.93 -1.73
C GLU A 257 -25.43 18.87 -0.80
N GLU A 258 -24.70 19.58 0.07
CA GLU A 258 -25.30 20.61 0.92
C GLU A 258 -25.97 21.61 -0.01
N GLN A 259 -27.24 21.90 0.27
CA GLN A 259 -27.84 23.10 -0.27
C GLN A 259 -27.04 24.27 0.30
N GLU A 260 -26.20 24.88 -0.53
CA GLU A 260 -25.64 26.21 -0.27
C GLU A 260 -26.83 27.16 -0.11
N SER A 261 -27.26 27.34 1.14
CA SER A 261 -28.07 28.47 1.53
C SER A 261 -27.16 29.70 1.50
N ASP A 262 -27.13 30.38 0.35
CA ASP A 262 -26.54 31.70 0.23
C ASP A 262 -27.24 32.68 1.18
N SER A 263 -26.58 32.97 2.29
CA SER A 263 -26.84 34.18 3.05
C SER A 263 -25.52 34.86 3.35
N GLU A 264 -24.95 35.53 2.34
CA GLU A 264 -24.00 36.60 2.58
C GLU A 264 -24.54 37.94 2.05
N SER A 265 -24.45 38.91 2.95
CA SER A 265 -24.94 40.27 2.87
C SER A 265 -24.30 41.06 1.74
N LYS A 266 -25.13 41.75 0.96
CA LYS A 266 -24.70 42.78 0.02
C LYS A 266 -24.08 43.96 0.76
N GLU A 267 -22.81 44.26 0.49
CA GLU A 267 -22.30 45.62 0.56
C GLU A 267 -22.07 46.15 -0.87
N ASP A 268 -22.63 47.32 -1.12
CA ASP A 268 -22.64 48.01 -2.40
C ASP A 268 -21.22 48.46 -2.81
N ILE A 269 -20.76 48.08 -4.01
CA ILE A 269 -19.62 48.73 -4.68
C ILE A 269 -20.11 49.31 -6.01
N ILE A 270 -19.79 50.60 -6.19
CA ILE A 270 -20.18 51.51 -7.26
C ILE A 270 -19.52 51.09 -8.58
N ASP A 271 -20.32 50.99 -9.64
CA ASP A 271 -19.90 50.75 -11.03
C ASP A 271 -18.91 51.81 -11.55
N ASP A 272 -17.71 51.39 -11.98
CA ASP A 272 -16.81 52.18 -12.82
C ASP A 272 -16.80 51.62 -14.26
N PRO A 273 -17.17 52.38 -15.32
CA PRO A 273 -17.46 51.83 -16.66
C PRO A 273 -16.24 51.40 -17.51
N TYR A 274 -15.04 51.22 -16.94
CA TYR A 274 -13.81 50.99 -17.71
C TYR A 274 -12.88 49.91 -17.14
N VAL A 275 -13.41 48.85 -16.53
CA VAL A 275 -12.63 47.65 -16.21
C VAL A 275 -12.94 46.55 -17.22
N ILE A 276 -11.95 46.18 -18.02
CA ILE A 276 -12.00 45.00 -18.89
C ILE A 276 -11.97 43.79 -17.96
N GLU A 277 -13.02 42.96 -17.99
CA GLU A 277 -13.07 41.68 -17.28
C GLU A 277 -11.83 40.83 -17.62
N PRO A 278 -11.13 40.25 -16.62
CA PRO A 278 -10.12 39.25 -16.92
C PRO A 278 -10.81 38.06 -17.60
N MET A 279 -10.16 37.51 -18.63
CA MET A 279 -10.59 36.28 -19.29
C MET A 279 -10.97 35.24 -18.24
N ILE A 280 -12.16 34.65 -18.41
CA ILE A 280 -12.63 33.48 -17.66
C ILE A 280 -11.46 32.50 -17.51
N ASP A 281 -11.03 32.31 -16.27
CA ASP A 281 -9.96 31.40 -15.92
C ASP A 281 -10.49 29.97 -16.10
N LEU A 282 -10.28 29.40 -17.29
CA LEU A 282 -10.71 28.07 -17.72
C LEU A 282 -10.06 26.92 -16.92
N CYS A 283 -9.31 27.21 -15.85
CA CYS A 283 -8.58 26.22 -15.08
C CYS A 283 -8.97 26.10 -13.61
N ASN A 284 -9.97 26.82 -13.10
CA ASN A 284 -10.23 26.79 -11.64
C ASN A 284 -11.05 25.56 -11.18
N ASP A 285 -12.06 25.12 -11.93
CA ASP A 285 -12.94 24.02 -11.47
C ASP A 285 -12.30 22.63 -11.58
N TYR A 286 -11.43 22.41 -12.57
CA TYR A 286 -10.73 21.14 -12.75
C TYR A 286 -9.62 20.97 -11.70
N VAL A 287 -8.91 22.04 -11.38
CA VAL A 287 -7.88 22.04 -10.35
C VAL A 287 -8.51 21.90 -8.97
N ASN A 288 -9.66 22.54 -8.72
CA ASN A 288 -10.46 22.31 -7.52
C ASN A 288 -11.02 20.89 -7.44
N TYR A 289 -11.53 20.33 -8.54
CA TYR A 289 -11.97 18.92 -8.61
C TYR A 289 -10.82 17.94 -8.38
N LEU A 290 -9.63 18.17 -8.95
CA LEU A 290 -8.45 17.35 -8.67
C LEU A 290 -8.06 17.49 -7.20
N MET A 291 -8.06 18.70 -6.64
CA MET A 291 -7.80 18.94 -5.22
C MET A 291 -8.86 18.32 -4.32
N GLU A 292 -10.14 18.24 -4.72
CA GLU A 292 -11.23 17.58 -3.99
C GLU A 292 -11.21 16.08 -4.14
N VAL A 293 -10.82 15.54 -5.29
CA VAL A 293 -10.61 14.09 -5.48
C VAL A 293 -9.38 13.64 -4.70
N GLU A 294 -8.35 14.48 -4.64
CA GLU A 294 -7.14 14.26 -3.85
C GLU A 294 -7.44 14.45 -2.36
N LYS A 295 -8.18 15.49 -1.95
CA LYS A 295 -8.74 15.63 -0.60
C LYS A 295 -9.65 14.47 -0.25
N ASN A 296 -10.54 14.00 -1.11
CA ASN A 296 -11.42 12.87 -0.81
C ASN A 296 -10.68 11.54 -0.81
N LYS A 297 -9.59 11.39 -1.57
CA LYS A 297 -8.64 10.27 -1.37
C LYS A 297 -7.88 10.37 -0.04
N ILE A 298 -7.63 11.58 0.45
CA ILE A 298 -6.96 11.86 1.74
C ILE A 298 -7.97 11.87 2.92
N VAL A 299 -9.26 12.11 2.67
CA VAL A 299 -10.38 12.22 3.62
C VAL A 299 -11.21 10.94 3.70
N VAL A 300 -11.05 10.00 2.76
CA VAL A 300 -11.13 8.57 3.09
C VAL A 300 -9.84 8.18 3.83
N ASN A 301 -9.53 8.95 4.88
CA ASN A 301 -8.85 8.36 6.01
C ASN A 301 -9.90 7.43 6.59
N ASP A 302 -9.62 6.14 6.56
CA ASP A 302 -10.27 5.16 7.41
C ASP A 302 -10.10 5.63 8.86
N GLU A 303 -10.98 6.53 9.32
CA GLU A 303 -11.25 6.72 10.75
C GLU A 303 -11.99 5.47 11.23
N SER A 304 -11.30 4.33 11.13
CA SER A 304 -11.59 3.15 11.89
C SER A 304 -11.53 3.60 13.34
N LYS A 305 -12.69 3.77 13.97
CA LYS A 305 -12.74 4.00 15.41
C LYS A 305 -12.14 2.77 16.06
N GLU A 306 -10.89 2.89 16.49
CA GLU A 306 -10.29 1.93 17.40
C GLU A 306 -11.24 1.86 18.60
N ILE A 307 -11.90 0.71 18.75
CA ILE A 307 -12.66 0.42 19.95
C ILE A 307 -11.65 0.56 21.09
N GLU A 308 -11.90 1.43 22.07
CA GLU A 308 -11.12 1.51 23.31
C GLU A 308 -11.07 0.11 23.91
N PHE A 309 -9.99 -0.61 23.62
CA PHE A 309 -9.83 -1.97 24.08
C PHE A 309 -9.48 -1.89 25.56
N ASP A 310 -10.23 -2.61 26.38
CA ASP A 310 -9.94 -2.72 27.79
C ASP A 310 -8.58 -3.39 27.99
N HIS A 311 -7.50 -2.59 28.06
CA HIS A 311 -6.13 -3.06 28.24
C HIS A 311 -5.99 -3.96 29.48
N PHE A 312 -6.90 -3.83 30.45
CA PHE A 312 -6.95 -4.66 31.66
C PHE A 312 -7.26 -6.13 31.38
N SER A 313 -7.88 -6.43 30.24
CA SER A 313 -8.26 -7.79 29.86
C SER A 313 -7.13 -8.56 29.14
N ASP A 314 -6.04 -7.91 28.72
CA ASP A 314 -4.93 -8.52 27.99
C ASP A 314 -3.74 -8.89 28.91
N PRO A 315 -3.49 -10.19 29.19
CA PRO A 315 -2.42 -10.62 30.09
C PRO A 315 -1.00 -10.27 29.62
N LEU A 316 -0.85 -10.03 28.32
CA LEU A 316 0.42 -9.76 27.64
C LEU A 316 0.57 -8.29 27.23
N PHE A 317 -0.33 -7.40 27.69
CA PHE A 317 -0.24 -5.98 27.44
C PHE A 317 1.13 -5.43 27.88
N GLY A 318 1.79 -4.69 26.98
CA GLY A 318 3.13 -4.14 27.21
C GLY A 318 4.28 -5.16 27.26
N LYS A 319 4.02 -6.44 26.92
CA LYS A 319 5.04 -7.51 26.96
C LYS A 319 5.34 -8.12 25.60
N ARG A 320 4.42 -7.99 24.64
CA ARG A 320 4.60 -8.53 23.28
C ARG A 320 5.70 -7.77 22.56
N ILE A 321 6.60 -8.52 21.95
CA ILE A 321 7.71 -8.01 21.19
C ILE A 321 7.22 -7.67 19.78
N HIS A 322 7.58 -6.49 19.32
CA HIS A 322 7.31 -6.04 17.96
C HIS A 322 8.46 -5.19 17.43
N ALA A 323 8.53 -5.08 16.11
CA ALA A 323 9.47 -4.20 15.44
C ALA A 323 8.75 -3.32 14.42
N TRP A 324 9.08 -2.04 14.44
CA TRP A 324 8.51 -1.02 13.55
C TRP A 324 9.62 -0.05 13.14
N VAL A 325 9.27 1.00 12.42
CA VAL A 325 10.24 1.99 11.93
C VAL A 325 10.02 3.32 12.62
N VAL A 326 11.12 3.98 13.02
CA VAL A 326 11.11 5.40 13.40
C VAL A 326 11.87 6.18 12.36
N VAL A 327 11.28 7.29 11.90
CA VAL A 327 11.97 8.29 11.10
C VAL A 327 12.23 9.48 12.00
N MET A 328 13.52 9.82 12.14
CA MET A 328 13.94 10.96 12.94
C MET A 328 14.32 12.11 12.00
N PRO A 329 13.87 13.34 12.24
CA PRO A 329 14.25 14.45 11.40
C PRO A 329 15.75 14.70 11.47
N LEU A 330 16.32 15.14 10.35
CA LEU A 330 17.70 15.59 10.32
C LEU A 330 17.76 16.97 11.01
N GLU A 331 18.73 17.18 11.89
CA GLU A 331 19.00 18.51 12.44
C GLU A 331 19.46 19.41 11.28
N THR A 332 18.57 20.22 10.73
CA THR A 332 18.92 21.27 9.75
C THR A 332 18.84 22.63 10.42
N ASP A 333 19.90 23.44 10.28
CA ASP A 333 20.05 24.79 10.87
C ASP A 333 19.04 25.85 10.35
N ASN A 334 17.97 25.45 9.64
CA ASN A 334 17.05 26.39 8.97
C ASN A 334 15.62 26.25 9.52
N ASP A 335 15.17 27.29 10.23
CA ASP A 335 13.87 27.47 10.88
C ASP A 335 12.67 27.61 9.92
N GLN A 336 12.64 26.89 8.79
CA GLN A 336 11.67 27.14 7.71
C GLN A 336 11.01 25.87 7.18
N TYR A 337 10.60 24.96 8.06
CA TYR A 337 9.79 23.79 7.72
C TYR A 337 8.62 23.59 8.68
N ASP A 338 7.62 22.87 8.18
CA ASP A 338 6.35 22.57 8.84
C ASP A 338 6.57 21.77 10.14
N ILE A 339 5.72 21.97 11.14
CA ILE A 339 5.91 21.46 12.52
C ILE A 339 5.93 19.90 12.54
N SER A 340 5.30 19.28 11.55
CA SER A 340 5.26 17.83 11.33
C SER A 340 6.61 17.22 10.92
N GLU A 341 7.55 18.03 10.43
CA GLU A 341 8.91 17.63 10.02
C GLU A 341 9.95 17.80 11.15
N VAL A 342 9.55 18.28 12.33
CA VAL A 342 10.46 18.58 13.45
C VAL A 342 10.44 17.49 14.54
N VAL A 343 9.44 16.60 14.52
CA VAL A 343 9.25 15.57 15.55
C VAL A 343 9.42 14.17 14.94
N PRO A 344 10.12 13.24 15.62
CA PRO A 344 10.16 11.85 15.20
C PRO A 344 8.75 11.27 15.05
N TYR A 345 8.58 10.35 14.12
CA TYR A 345 7.32 9.63 13.93
C TYR A 345 7.57 8.17 13.62
N PHE A 346 6.54 7.34 13.85
CA PHE A 346 6.60 5.92 13.58
C PHE A 346 5.95 5.57 12.25
N ILE A 347 6.36 4.43 11.69
CA ILE A 347 5.71 3.78 10.56
C ILE A 347 5.53 2.32 10.93
N GLU A 348 4.30 1.83 10.84
CA GLU A 348 4.00 0.42 10.98
C GLU A 348 4.22 -0.28 9.62
N PRO A 349 5.24 -1.13 9.48
CA PRO A 349 5.57 -1.72 8.18
C PRO A 349 4.49 -2.65 7.61
N SER A 350 3.69 -3.27 8.48
CA SER A 350 2.66 -4.23 8.05
C SER A 350 1.39 -3.58 7.48
N THR A 351 1.10 -2.33 7.87
CA THR A 351 -0.01 -1.53 7.34
C THR A 351 0.46 -0.45 6.36
N GLY A 352 1.72 -0.02 6.50
CA GLY A 352 2.29 1.09 5.73
C GLY A 352 1.90 2.45 6.26
N GLU A 353 1.23 2.51 7.41
CA GLU A 353 0.69 3.74 7.99
C GLU A 353 1.73 4.48 8.84
N ARG A 354 1.68 5.81 8.77
CA ARG A 354 2.39 6.70 9.69
C ARG A 354 1.62 6.75 11.01
N LYS A 355 2.33 6.55 12.12
CA LYS A 355 1.80 6.66 13.49
C LYS A 355 2.54 7.75 14.25
N GLU A 356 1.81 8.43 15.13
CA GLU A 356 2.41 9.42 16.02
C GLU A 356 3.16 8.72 17.17
N ILE A 357 4.16 9.39 17.74
CA ILE A 357 4.91 8.88 18.91
C ILE A 357 4.04 8.77 20.19
N THR A 358 2.88 9.43 20.17
CA THR A 358 1.85 9.45 21.20
C THR A 358 0.91 8.25 21.13
N ASP A 359 0.96 7.48 20.04
CA ASP A 359 0.09 6.31 19.83
C ASP A 359 0.29 5.27 20.94
N GLU A 360 -0.79 5.02 21.69
CA GLU A 360 -0.82 4.14 22.86
C GLU A 360 -0.56 2.67 22.50
N ASN A 361 -0.70 2.32 21.22
CA ASN A 361 -0.39 1.00 20.72
C ASN A 361 1.11 0.65 20.82
N TYR A 362 1.99 1.65 20.93
CA TYR A 362 3.43 1.48 21.12
C TYR A 362 3.83 1.80 22.56
N THR A 363 4.00 0.75 23.34
CA THR A 363 4.11 0.85 24.81
C THR A 363 5.54 1.11 25.31
N GLY A 364 6.57 0.78 24.54
CA GLY A 364 7.96 1.12 24.90
C GLY A 364 9.01 0.67 23.89
N ILE A 365 10.20 1.28 23.95
CA ILE A 365 11.32 1.04 23.03
C ILE A 365 12.50 0.44 23.80
N GLU A 366 12.97 -0.73 23.39
CA GLU A 366 14.18 -1.35 23.93
C GLU A 366 15.43 -0.87 23.19
N VAL A 367 15.36 -0.83 21.86
CA VAL A 367 16.52 -0.66 20.97
C VAL A 367 16.09 0.06 19.71
N VAL A 368 16.99 0.88 19.17
CA VAL A 368 16.92 1.35 17.78
C VAL A 368 18.23 1.06 17.03
N TRP A 369 18.16 0.75 15.75
CA TRP A 369 19.37 0.54 14.93
C TRP A 369 19.15 0.92 13.47
N ASN A 370 20.26 1.20 12.79
CA ASN A 370 20.29 1.37 11.34
C ASN A 370 21.53 0.68 10.76
N HIS A 371 21.84 0.92 9.49
CA HIS A 371 23.01 0.34 8.81
C HIS A 371 24.36 0.78 9.41
N ASN A 372 24.40 1.90 10.15
CA ASN A 372 25.64 2.46 10.71
C ASN A 372 25.90 1.98 12.14
N ASP A 373 24.87 1.83 12.97
CA ASP A 373 25.06 1.44 14.36
C ASP A 373 23.80 0.93 15.06
N TYR A 374 23.97 0.59 16.34
CA TYR A 374 22.95 0.04 17.22
C TYR A 374 22.95 0.78 18.56
N TRP A 375 21.77 1.17 19.05
CA TRP A 375 21.59 1.93 20.28
C TRP A 375 20.57 1.27 21.20
N VAL A 376 20.97 1.07 22.45
CA VAL A 376 20.10 0.54 23.50
C VAL A 376 19.48 1.68 24.31
N ASN A 377 18.17 1.63 24.51
CA ASN A 377 17.45 2.61 25.31
C ASN A 377 17.69 2.36 26.80
N LEU A 378 18.29 3.33 27.49
CA LEU A 378 18.53 3.31 28.94
C LEU A 378 17.43 3.99 29.75
N GLN A 379 16.42 4.57 29.09
CA GLN A 379 15.31 5.26 29.73
C GLN A 379 14.32 4.27 30.38
N PRO A 380 13.53 4.71 31.39
CA PRO A 380 12.46 3.90 31.97
C PRO A 380 11.44 3.51 30.89
N LEU A 381 11.02 2.25 30.86
CA LEU A 381 10.12 1.74 29.83
C LEU A 381 8.65 2.00 30.15
N GLU A 382 8.36 2.40 31.39
CA GLU A 382 7.02 2.70 31.88
C GLU A 382 6.60 4.11 31.43
N GLY A 383 5.44 4.26 30.77
CA GLY A 383 4.91 5.58 30.39
C GLY A 383 4.80 5.86 28.89
N GLY A 384 4.91 4.84 28.03
CA GLY A 384 4.73 4.98 26.58
C GLY A 384 5.96 5.55 25.87
N CYS A 385 5.82 5.83 24.57
CA CYS A 385 6.93 6.27 23.72
C CYS A 385 7.18 7.78 23.72
N MET A 386 6.16 8.60 24.00
CA MET A 386 6.25 10.08 23.98
C MET A 386 7.30 10.64 24.97
N GLN A 387 7.58 9.94 26.06
CA GLN A 387 8.52 10.40 27.08
C GLN A 387 9.99 10.30 26.67
N TYR A 388 10.31 9.55 25.61
CA TYR A 388 11.69 9.26 25.25
C TYR A 388 12.36 10.47 24.60
N ASN A 389 13.60 10.72 25.03
CA ASN A 389 14.51 11.59 24.30
C ASN A 389 15.07 10.82 23.09
N PHE A 390 14.84 11.32 21.88
CA PHE A 390 15.30 10.68 20.63
C PHE A 390 16.68 11.16 20.15
N ASN A 391 17.38 11.99 20.92
CA ASN A 391 18.77 12.34 20.64
C ASN A 391 19.69 11.15 20.99
N LEU A 392 20.01 10.34 19.97
CA LEU A 392 20.86 9.15 20.10
C LEU A 392 22.32 9.44 20.51
N MET A 393 22.72 10.71 20.51
CA MET A 393 24.04 11.14 20.98
C MET A 393 24.09 11.35 22.49
N ASP A 394 22.95 11.45 23.17
CA ASP A 394 22.91 11.57 24.63
C ASP A 394 23.18 10.22 25.31
N THR A 395 24.43 10.04 25.74
CA THR A 395 24.90 8.83 26.43
C THR A 395 24.22 8.54 27.77
N LYS A 396 23.46 9.50 28.32
CA LYS A 396 22.64 9.28 29.51
C LYS A 396 21.41 8.43 29.18
N TYR A 397 20.87 8.59 27.97
CA TYR A 397 19.62 7.97 27.54
C TYR A 397 19.85 6.81 26.56
N TRP A 398 20.95 6.82 25.81
CA TRP A 398 21.27 5.80 24.81
C TRP A 398 22.67 5.24 24.98
N GLU A 399 22.77 3.91 25.05
CA GLU A 399 24.06 3.20 25.04
C GLU A 399 24.36 2.70 23.63
N LYS A 400 25.41 3.26 23.03
CA LYS A 400 25.84 2.94 21.67
C LYS A 400 26.68 1.67 21.63
N PHE A 401 26.43 0.79 20.66
CA PHE A 401 27.18 -0.45 20.48
C PHE A 401 28.63 -0.22 20.03
N LEU A 402 28.87 0.42 18.87
CA LEU A 402 30.24 0.68 18.42
C LEU A 402 30.80 1.94 19.11
N PRO A 403 31.80 1.80 20.00
CA PRO A 403 32.40 2.95 20.66
C PRO A 403 33.23 3.75 19.65
N ARG A 404 33.18 5.08 19.73
CA ARG A 404 34.08 5.98 18.98
C ARG A 404 35.56 5.85 19.41
N ILE A 405 35.87 5.02 20.40
CA ILE A 405 37.18 4.98 21.05
C ILE A 405 37.55 3.54 21.47
N LEU A 406 38.37 2.87 20.65
CA LEU A 406 39.25 1.77 21.10
C LEU A 406 40.64 2.32 21.49
N GLN A 407 40.71 3.42 22.25
CA GLN A 407 42.00 4.06 22.59
C GLN A 407 42.92 3.21 23.49
N ASN A 408 42.44 2.10 24.06
CA ASN A 408 43.23 1.31 25.01
C ASN A 408 43.87 0.05 24.41
N ALA A 409 43.69 -0.23 23.11
CA ALA A 409 44.47 -1.27 22.45
C ALA A 409 45.80 -0.67 21.95
N GLN A 410 46.83 -0.70 22.80
CA GLN A 410 48.20 -0.24 22.50
C GLN A 410 48.92 -0.99 21.35
N ARG A 411 48.22 -1.65 20.40
CA ARG A 411 48.85 -2.43 19.33
C ARG A 411 48.19 -2.40 17.95
N GLY A 412 47.21 -1.54 17.67
CA GLY A 412 46.59 -1.49 16.34
C GLY A 412 46.21 -0.09 15.87
N ASN A 413 46.50 0.23 14.61
CA ASN A 413 46.22 1.51 13.94
C ASN A 413 44.71 1.77 13.67
N PHE A 414 43.79 1.08 14.34
CA PHE A 414 42.35 1.24 14.13
C PHE A 414 41.84 2.43 14.93
N LYS A 415 41.82 3.60 14.30
CA LYS A 415 41.36 4.83 14.95
C LYS A 415 39.86 4.86 15.21
N ASN A 416 39.03 4.10 14.50
CA ASN A 416 37.59 3.88 14.76
C ASN A 416 37.17 2.53 14.17
N LEU A 417 36.40 1.72 14.91
CA LEU A 417 35.73 0.54 14.36
C LEU A 417 34.39 0.98 13.80
N GLU A 418 34.18 0.81 12.49
CA GLU A 418 32.95 1.17 11.79
C GLU A 418 32.19 -0.09 11.36
N MET A 419 30.87 0.03 11.21
CA MET A 419 30.03 -1.06 10.76
C MET A 419 30.39 -1.42 9.31
N PRO A 420 30.65 -2.71 8.99
CA PRO A 420 30.97 -3.10 7.62
C PRO A 420 29.75 -2.99 6.71
N ASN A 421 30.00 -2.98 5.41
CA ASN A 421 28.96 -3.03 4.39
C ASN A 421 28.05 -4.25 4.59
N SER A 422 26.77 -4.08 4.22
CA SER A 422 25.80 -5.17 4.28
C SER A 422 26.21 -6.37 3.42
N TRP A 423 26.06 -7.56 3.98
CA TRP A 423 26.31 -8.85 3.33
C TRP A 423 25.17 -9.28 2.38
N VAL A 424 24.05 -8.56 2.42
CA VAL A 424 22.85 -8.82 1.63
C VAL A 424 23.11 -8.46 0.16
N ALA A 425 22.60 -9.30 -0.73
CA ALA A 425 22.66 -9.07 -2.17
C ALA A 425 21.94 -7.77 -2.56
N VAL A 426 22.15 -7.30 -3.78
CA VAL A 426 21.43 -6.12 -4.28
C VAL A 426 19.92 -6.38 -4.20
N ILE A 427 19.20 -5.41 -3.63
CA ILE A 427 17.75 -5.46 -3.49
C ILE A 427 17.16 -4.87 -4.77
N GLU A 428 16.55 -5.72 -5.58
CA GLU A 428 15.88 -5.33 -6.81
C GLU A 428 14.47 -5.93 -6.83
N VAL A 429 13.51 -5.13 -7.30
CA VAL A 429 12.14 -5.60 -7.54
C VAL A 429 11.93 -5.51 -9.05
N PRO A 430 11.82 -6.65 -9.77
CA PRO A 430 11.47 -6.66 -11.18
C PRO A 430 10.16 -5.94 -11.47
N ILE A 431 10.01 -5.37 -12.66
CA ILE A 431 8.84 -4.53 -13.01
C ILE A 431 7.52 -5.30 -12.94
N ASP A 432 7.52 -6.58 -13.35
CA ASP A 432 6.36 -7.46 -13.26
C ASP A 432 5.94 -7.68 -11.80
N LYS A 433 6.90 -7.87 -10.89
CA LYS A 433 6.63 -8.00 -9.45
C LYS A 433 6.17 -6.70 -8.82
N TYR A 434 6.76 -5.58 -9.22
CA TYR A 434 6.34 -4.25 -8.78
C TYR A 434 4.88 -3.96 -9.19
N LEU A 435 4.54 -4.21 -10.45
CA LEU A 435 3.19 -4.01 -10.99
C LEU A 435 2.16 -4.99 -10.41
N MET A 436 2.57 -6.23 -10.14
CA MET A 436 1.71 -7.23 -9.47
C MET A 436 1.32 -6.79 -8.06
N LEU A 437 2.09 -5.88 -7.45
CA LEU A 437 1.88 -5.18 -6.18
C LEU A 437 1.62 -6.07 -4.95
N TYR A 438 0.69 -7.00 -4.99
CA TYR A 438 0.35 -7.99 -3.99
C TYR A 438 0.92 -9.38 -4.36
N PRO A 439 1.18 -10.26 -3.38
CA PRO A 439 1.43 -11.67 -3.67
C PRO A 439 0.24 -12.25 -4.46
N ASN A 440 0.51 -12.84 -5.62
CA ASN A 440 -0.50 -13.36 -6.56
C ASN A 440 -1.50 -12.31 -7.10
N GLY A 441 -1.22 -11.01 -6.98
CA GLY A 441 -2.04 -9.94 -7.58
C GLY A 441 -3.33 -9.60 -6.81
N LYS A 442 -3.58 -10.23 -5.67
CA LYS A 442 -4.77 -9.99 -4.83
C LYS A 442 -4.40 -9.97 -3.34
N LYS A 443 -5.07 -9.13 -2.55
CA LYS A 443 -5.01 -9.14 -1.07
C LYS A 443 -6.43 -9.07 -0.52
N ILE A 444 -6.74 -9.90 0.47
CA ILE A 444 -8.04 -9.88 1.17
C ILE A 444 -7.79 -9.53 2.63
N VAL A 445 -8.56 -8.58 3.15
CA VAL A 445 -8.42 -8.02 4.49
C VAL A 445 -9.78 -8.04 5.19
N PRO A 446 -9.98 -8.92 6.19
CA PRO A 446 -11.22 -8.96 6.95
C PRO A 446 -11.22 -7.94 8.10
N PHE A 447 -12.32 -7.21 8.24
CA PHE A 447 -12.64 -6.24 9.30
C PHE A 447 -13.86 -6.69 10.10
N MET A 448 -14.11 -6.14 11.29
CA MET A 448 -15.20 -6.56 12.18
C MET A 448 -16.57 -6.66 11.49
N ASN A 449 -16.87 -5.73 10.58
CA ASN A 449 -18.14 -5.62 9.89
C ASN A 449 -18.02 -5.66 8.35
N ALA A 450 -16.83 -5.92 7.80
CA ALA A 450 -16.58 -5.83 6.37
C ALA A 450 -15.44 -6.75 5.89
N THR A 451 -15.36 -6.95 4.58
CA THR A 451 -14.23 -7.60 3.91
C THR A 451 -13.78 -6.72 2.76
N GLU A 452 -12.48 -6.37 2.76
CA GLU A 452 -11.86 -5.63 1.67
C GLU A 452 -11.02 -6.56 0.79
N GLU A 453 -11.25 -6.51 -0.51
CA GLU A 453 -10.49 -7.20 -1.53
C GLU A 453 -9.77 -6.17 -2.39
N PHE A 454 -8.45 -6.25 -2.46
CA PHE A 454 -7.61 -5.43 -3.29
C PHE A 454 -7.05 -6.25 -4.44
N TYR A 455 -6.97 -5.63 -5.62
CA TYR A 455 -6.46 -6.22 -6.84
C TYR A 455 -5.41 -5.30 -7.42
N ALA A 456 -4.32 -5.86 -7.93
CA ALA A 456 -3.35 -5.07 -8.66
C ALA A 456 -3.88 -4.63 -10.02
N ASP A 457 -3.32 -3.54 -10.53
CA ASP A 457 -3.71 -2.98 -11.82
C ASP A 457 -3.60 -4.07 -12.91
N TYR A 458 -4.63 -4.16 -13.75
CA TYR A 458 -4.73 -5.09 -14.88
C TYR A 458 -4.82 -6.59 -14.53
N VAL A 459 -4.84 -6.98 -13.24
CA VAL A 459 -5.08 -8.38 -12.85
C VAL A 459 -6.54 -8.77 -13.13
N ARG A 460 -7.48 -7.86 -12.88
CA ARG A 460 -8.89 -8.06 -13.22
C ARG A 460 -9.19 -7.43 -14.61
N PRO A 461 -9.69 -8.19 -15.60
CA PRO A 461 -9.99 -7.66 -16.93
C PRO A 461 -11.00 -6.51 -16.94
N ASN A 462 -11.93 -6.50 -15.97
CA ASN A 462 -12.93 -5.45 -15.81
C ASN A 462 -12.37 -4.16 -15.15
N GLY A 463 -11.08 -4.12 -14.80
CA GLY A 463 -10.45 -2.95 -14.18
C GLY A 463 -10.80 -2.73 -12.70
N LEU A 464 -11.39 -3.72 -12.01
CA LEU A 464 -11.66 -3.67 -10.58
C LEU A 464 -10.35 -3.69 -9.79
N ILE A 465 -10.15 -2.69 -8.92
CA ILE A 465 -8.92 -2.55 -8.09
C ILE A 465 -9.19 -2.69 -6.59
N LYS A 466 -10.41 -2.41 -6.13
CA LYS A 466 -10.83 -2.57 -4.73
C LYS A 466 -12.31 -2.95 -4.66
N ARG A 467 -12.67 -3.89 -3.80
CA ARG A 467 -14.05 -4.19 -3.43
C ARG A 467 -14.16 -4.24 -1.91
N THR A 468 -15.07 -3.47 -1.32
CA THR A 468 -15.37 -3.50 0.11
C THR A 468 -16.80 -3.99 0.29
N THR A 469 -16.98 -5.13 0.95
CA THR A 469 -18.30 -5.70 1.26
C THR A 469 -18.59 -5.56 2.75
N PHE A 470 -19.69 -4.91 3.11
CA PHE A 470 -20.15 -4.73 4.48
C PHE A 470 -21.29 -5.69 4.81
N TYR A 471 -21.32 -6.17 6.05
CA TYR A 471 -22.25 -7.20 6.49
C TYR A 471 -23.02 -6.81 7.74
N THR A 472 -24.17 -7.47 7.97
CA THR A 472 -24.86 -7.44 9.26
C THR A 472 -24.01 -8.16 10.31
N GLU A 473 -23.61 -7.41 11.33
CA GLU A 473 -22.97 -7.98 12.53
C GLU A 473 -23.92 -8.95 13.25
N PRO A 474 -23.40 -10.02 13.87
CA PRO A 474 -21.98 -10.35 14.08
C PRO A 474 -21.42 -11.52 13.24
N GLU A 475 -22.09 -12.00 12.18
CA GLU A 475 -21.75 -13.29 11.55
C GLU A 475 -21.42 -13.24 10.04
N TYR A 476 -21.16 -12.06 9.45
CA TYR A 476 -20.94 -11.90 7.99
C TYR A 476 -22.04 -12.53 7.11
N LEU A 477 -23.26 -12.66 7.62
CA LEU A 477 -24.32 -13.41 6.94
C LEU A 477 -24.96 -12.63 5.80
N ASN A 478 -25.42 -11.40 6.06
CA ASN A 478 -26.17 -10.61 5.10
C ASN A 478 -25.36 -9.42 4.64
N LYS A 479 -25.16 -9.26 3.33
CA LYS A 479 -24.53 -8.09 2.73
C LYS A 479 -25.45 -6.88 2.92
N ILE A 480 -24.91 -5.76 3.37
CA ILE A 480 -25.63 -4.49 3.55
C ILE A 480 -25.23 -3.51 2.45
N PHE A 481 -23.93 -3.46 2.14
CA PHE A 481 -23.37 -2.49 1.23
C PHE A 481 -22.13 -3.08 0.55
N ILE A 482 -21.98 -2.83 -0.74
CA ILE A 482 -20.77 -3.16 -1.50
C ILE A 482 -20.30 -1.88 -2.18
N GLN A 483 -19.02 -1.58 -2.03
CA GLN A 483 -18.35 -0.56 -2.83
C GLN A 483 -17.30 -1.21 -3.71
N GLU A 484 -17.32 -0.92 -5.00
CA GLU A 484 -16.37 -1.41 -5.98
C GLU A 484 -15.67 -0.22 -6.65
N MET A 485 -14.35 -0.18 -6.58
CA MET A 485 -13.54 0.86 -7.21
C MET A 485 -12.83 0.33 -8.44
N TYR A 486 -12.86 1.12 -9.50
CA TYR A 486 -12.36 0.75 -10.82
C TYR A 486 -11.27 1.72 -11.31
N LYS A 487 -10.34 1.20 -12.12
CA LYS A 487 -9.29 1.97 -12.75
C LYS A 487 -9.11 1.55 -14.20
N ASN A 488 -8.61 2.47 -15.02
CA ASN A 488 -8.24 2.25 -16.43
C ASN A 488 -9.41 1.73 -17.32
N ARG A 489 -10.66 1.94 -16.92
CA ARG A 489 -11.81 1.57 -17.74
C ARG A 489 -12.07 2.55 -18.88
N VAL A 490 -12.43 2.03 -20.05
CA VAL A 490 -12.72 2.81 -21.25
C VAL A 490 -13.96 3.70 -21.10
N ASP A 491 -14.97 3.18 -20.40
CA ASP A 491 -16.25 3.85 -20.10
C ASP A 491 -16.14 4.90 -18.98
N LYS A 492 -14.94 5.10 -18.41
CA LYS A 492 -14.67 6.03 -17.32
C LYS A 492 -15.38 5.70 -16.00
N LEU A 493 -15.92 4.50 -15.83
CA LEU A 493 -16.46 4.05 -14.55
C LEU A 493 -15.34 4.02 -13.49
N ILE A 494 -15.59 4.62 -12.33
CA ILE A 494 -14.61 4.72 -11.23
C ILE A 494 -15.10 4.08 -9.94
N CYS A 495 -16.42 4.04 -9.70
CA CYS A 495 -16.97 3.49 -8.47
C CYS A 495 -18.38 2.94 -8.73
N ILE A 496 -18.73 1.83 -8.09
CA ILE A 496 -20.10 1.34 -7.94
C ILE A 496 -20.38 1.16 -6.46
N ASP A 497 -21.41 1.82 -5.96
CA ASP A 497 -21.96 1.61 -4.62
C ASP A 497 -23.27 0.82 -4.76
N THR A 498 -23.37 -0.34 -4.12
CA THR A 498 -24.58 -1.19 -4.10
C THR A 498 -25.06 -1.36 -2.67
N LYS A 499 -26.26 -0.88 -2.38
CA LYS A 499 -26.92 -1.00 -1.09
C LYS A 499 -28.02 -2.06 -1.16
N TYR A 500 -28.00 -2.99 -0.21
CA TYR A 500 -28.96 -4.05 -0.06
C TYR A 500 -29.95 -3.68 1.05
N ASP A 501 -31.11 -3.16 0.66
CA ASP A 501 -32.25 -2.97 1.56
C ASP A 501 -33.23 -4.16 1.43
N VAL A 502 -34.13 -4.33 2.41
CA VAL A 502 -35.08 -5.47 2.47
C VAL A 502 -36.08 -5.46 1.31
N GLU A 503 -36.35 -4.29 0.71
CA GLU A 503 -37.38 -4.10 -0.31
C GLU A 503 -36.82 -4.03 -1.74
N GLU A 504 -35.76 -3.25 -1.97
CA GLU A 504 -35.16 -3.04 -3.29
C GLU A 504 -33.63 -2.86 -3.13
N THR A 505 -32.83 -3.36 -4.08
CA THR A 505 -31.40 -3.07 -4.14
C THR A 505 -31.16 -1.73 -4.81
N GLU A 506 -30.40 -0.84 -4.20
CA GLU A 506 -30.04 0.46 -4.77
C GLU A 506 -28.60 0.42 -5.28
N THR A 507 -28.37 0.74 -6.54
CA THR A 507 -27.02 0.78 -7.13
C THR A 507 -26.73 2.17 -7.68
N ILE A 508 -25.52 2.66 -7.43
CA ILE A 508 -25.04 3.97 -7.87
C ILE A 508 -23.68 3.79 -8.56
N GLU A 509 -23.65 4.11 -9.84
CA GLU A 509 -22.43 4.14 -10.65
C GLU A 509 -21.89 5.58 -10.73
N TYR A 510 -20.58 5.74 -10.56
CA TYR A 510 -19.88 7.01 -10.67
C TYR A 510 -18.89 6.97 -11.82
N PHE A 511 -18.87 8.02 -12.62
CA PHE A 511 -18.03 8.13 -13.81
C PHE A 511 -17.12 9.35 -13.74
N ARG A 512 -15.89 9.22 -14.23
CA ARG A 512 -14.95 10.34 -14.39
C ARG A 512 -15.35 11.21 -15.60
N PRO A 513 -15.04 12.52 -15.61
CA PRO A 513 -15.24 13.36 -16.79
C PRO A 513 -14.53 12.80 -18.04
N GLY A 514 -15.08 13.11 -19.22
CA GLY A 514 -14.51 12.75 -20.52
C GLY A 514 -15.31 11.72 -21.33
N ARG A 515 -16.49 11.33 -20.85
CA ARG A 515 -17.48 10.62 -21.67
C ARG A 515 -18.20 11.58 -22.60
N ASP A 516 -18.53 11.13 -23.81
CA ASP A 516 -19.26 11.93 -24.81
C ASP A 516 -20.69 12.32 -24.35
N ASP A 517 -21.28 11.49 -23.47
CA ASP A 517 -22.58 11.74 -22.87
C ASP A 517 -22.50 12.57 -21.57
N TYR A 518 -21.30 12.99 -21.14
CA TYR A 518 -21.07 13.75 -19.91
C TYR A 518 -21.69 13.12 -18.66
N LEU A 519 -21.92 11.81 -18.65
CA LEU A 519 -22.50 11.11 -17.51
C LEU A 519 -21.58 11.24 -16.29
N LYS A 520 -22.14 11.69 -15.17
CA LYS A 520 -21.46 11.83 -13.87
C LYS A 520 -21.85 10.70 -12.92
N LYS A 521 -23.15 10.47 -12.78
CA LYS A 521 -23.73 9.53 -11.80
C LYS A 521 -24.96 8.84 -12.40
N HIS A 522 -25.09 7.55 -12.19
CA HIS A 522 -26.27 6.78 -12.56
C HIS A 522 -26.73 5.94 -11.37
N LYS A 523 -27.89 6.31 -10.82
CA LYS A 523 -28.52 5.64 -9.67
C LYS A 523 -29.75 4.88 -10.13
N PHE A 524 -29.87 3.61 -9.79
CA PHE A 524 -31.01 2.76 -10.19
C PHE A 524 -31.36 1.74 -9.10
N TYR A 525 -32.56 1.18 -9.19
CA TYR A 525 -33.10 0.21 -8.21
C TYR A 525 -33.38 -1.13 -8.89
N GLY A 526 -32.84 -2.24 -8.36
CA GLY A 526 -32.94 -3.57 -8.98
C GLY A 526 -31.98 -3.74 -10.17
N ASP A 527 -32.39 -4.50 -11.18
CA ASP A 527 -31.57 -4.82 -12.35
C ASP A 527 -31.41 -3.64 -13.33
N CYS A 528 -30.15 -3.30 -13.65
CA CYS A 528 -29.80 -2.26 -14.61
C CYS A 528 -30.34 -2.51 -16.03
N SER A 529 -30.60 -3.76 -16.41
CA SER A 529 -31.13 -4.14 -17.72
C SER A 529 -32.64 -3.88 -17.82
N ASN A 530 -33.32 -3.82 -16.67
CA ASN A 530 -34.76 -3.61 -16.64
C ASN A 530 -35.12 -2.14 -16.79
N ILE A 531 -35.54 -1.75 -17.99
CA ILE A 531 -35.95 -0.37 -18.34
C ILE A 531 -37.06 0.19 -17.42
N LYS A 532 -37.80 -0.67 -16.69
CA LYS A 532 -38.91 -0.27 -15.83
C LYS A 532 -38.48 0.20 -14.43
N THR A 533 -37.22 0.01 -14.06
CA THR A 533 -36.67 0.42 -12.75
C THR A 533 -36.67 1.93 -12.59
N LYS A 534 -36.82 2.42 -11.36
CA LYS A 534 -36.59 3.84 -11.03
C LYS A 534 -35.11 4.17 -11.28
N ARG A 535 -34.83 5.29 -11.93
CA ARG A 535 -33.46 5.74 -12.23
C ARG A 535 -33.28 7.23 -12.02
N LEU A 536 -32.09 7.63 -11.63
CA LEU A 536 -31.63 9.00 -11.59
C LEU A 536 -30.28 9.06 -12.31
N VAL A 537 -30.24 9.83 -13.40
CA VAL A 537 -29.05 10.04 -14.21
C VAL A 537 -28.64 11.50 -14.02
N THR A 538 -27.41 11.74 -13.59
CA THR A 538 -26.85 13.08 -13.38
C THR A 538 -25.67 13.29 -14.32
N PHE A 539 -25.61 14.46 -14.93
CA PHE A 539 -24.56 14.83 -15.89
C PHE A 539 -23.63 15.90 -15.31
N TYR A 540 -22.45 16.04 -15.91
CA TYR A 540 -21.59 17.20 -15.69
C TYR A 540 -22.16 18.45 -16.35
N ASN A 541 -21.95 19.61 -15.73
CA ASN A 541 -22.39 20.92 -16.24
C ASN A 541 -21.50 21.43 -17.40
N LEU A 542 -21.31 20.60 -18.42
CA LEU A 542 -20.51 20.88 -19.62
C LEU A 542 -21.27 20.54 -20.90
N ARG A 543 -22.54 20.17 -20.77
CA ARG A 543 -23.40 19.80 -21.90
C ARG A 543 -23.96 21.04 -22.59
N LEU A 544 -23.96 21.04 -23.91
CA LEU A 544 -24.55 22.11 -24.73
C LEU A 544 -26.06 22.25 -24.55
N ASP A 545 -26.75 21.19 -24.15
CA ASP A 545 -28.19 21.17 -23.91
C ASP A 545 -28.57 21.57 -22.49
N SER A 546 -27.61 21.98 -21.65
CA SER A 546 -27.83 22.40 -20.26
C SER A 546 -28.52 21.35 -19.38
N MET A 547 -28.56 20.08 -19.82
CA MET A 547 -29.26 19.02 -19.11
C MET A 547 -28.46 18.60 -17.88
N ALA A 548 -29.05 18.78 -16.70
CA ALA A 548 -28.40 18.48 -15.42
C ALA A 548 -28.73 17.06 -14.95
N GLN A 549 -30.02 16.70 -14.96
CA GLN A 549 -30.49 15.45 -14.37
C GLN A 549 -31.68 14.88 -15.13
N ILE A 550 -31.80 13.56 -15.15
CA ILE A 550 -32.99 12.84 -15.62
C ILE A 550 -33.43 11.89 -14.52
N LYS A 551 -34.66 12.07 -14.03
CA LYS A 551 -35.31 11.16 -13.08
C LYS A 551 -36.36 10.35 -13.83
N ILE A 552 -36.16 9.04 -13.93
CA ILE A 552 -37.06 8.09 -14.55
C ILE A 552 -37.81 7.36 -13.45
N ASN A 553 -39.14 7.44 -13.46
CA ASN A 553 -40.03 6.66 -12.62
C ASN A 553 -40.77 5.64 -13.49
N GLU A 554 -41.64 4.84 -12.87
CA GLU A 554 -42.42 3.83 -13.61
C GLU A 554 -43.21 4.44 -14.78
N ASN A 555 -43.91 5.57 -14.58
CA ASN A 555 -44.82 6.11 -15.59
C ASN A 555 -44.48 7.55 -16.04
N SER A 556 -43.32 8.07 -15.63
CA SER A 556 -42.89 9.40 -16.01
C SER A 556 -41.38 9.48 -16.08
N PHE A 557 -40.88 10.46 -16.83
CA PHE A 557 -39.52 10.95 -16.65
C PHE A 557 -39.52 12.47 -16.53
N ILE A 558 -38.62 12.98 -15.69
CA ILE A 558 -38.44 14.40 -15.42
C ILE A 558 -37.01 14.75 -15.82
N ILE A 559 -36.85 15.74 -16.67
CA ILE A 559 -35.54 16.29 -17.05
C ILE A 559 -35.39 17.65 -16.38
N THR A 560 -34.27 17.87 -15.69
CA THR A 560 -33.90 19.14 -15.07
C THR A 560 -32.78 19.79 -15.86
N TYR A 561 -32.89 21.09 -16.10
CA TYR A 561 -31.90 21.90 -16.80
C TYR A 561 -31.28 22.94 -15.89
N ASN A 562 -29.98 23.18 -16.04
CA ASN A 562 -29.24 24.24 -15.36
C ASN A 562 -28.89 25.37 -16.34
N ASP A 563 -28.87 26.60 -15.85
CA ASP A 563 -28.39 27.78 -16.54
C ASP A 563 -26.88 27.77 -16.73
N SER A 564 -26.37 28.70 -17.54
CA SER A 564 -24.94 28.83 -17.85
C SER A 564 -24.04 29.11 -16.64
N ILE A 565 -24.63 29.41 -15.47
CA ILE A 565 -23.94 29.66 -14.19
C ILE A 565 -24.06 28.43 -13.25
N GLY A 566 -24.75 27.37 -13.66
CA GLY A 566 -24.99 26.16 -12.85
C GLY A 566 -26.25 26.21 -11.97
N GLU A 567 -26.96 27.33 -11.95
CA GLU A 567 -28.23 27.49 -11.24
C GLU A 567 -29.40 26.81 -11.97
N TRP A 568 -30.48 26.48 -11.27
CA TRP A 568 -31.65 25.81 -11.85
C TRP A 568 -32.41 26.73 -12.83
N ASN A 569 -32.61 26.28 -14.08
CA ASN A 569 -33.35 27.04 -15.11
C ASN A 569 -34.78 26.49 -15.35
N GLY A 570 -35.00 25.19 -15.15
CA GLY A 570 -36.33 24.63 -15.33
C GLY A 570 -36.41 23.10 -15.29
N THR A 571 -37.63 22.59 -15.25
CA THR A 571 -37.93 21.15 -15.36
C THR A 571 -38.90 20.87 -16.49
N MET A 572 -38.66 19.78 -17.22
CA MET A 572 -39.58 19.21 -18.19
C MET A 572 -40.06 17.86 -17.68
N GLU A 573 -41.35 17.74 -17.38
CA GLU A 573 -41.98 16.48 -16.99
C GLU A 573 -42.75 15.90 -18.17
N VAL A 574 -42.52 14.61 -18.45
CA VAL A 574 -43.25 13.85 -19.46
C VAL A 574 -43.88 12.63 -18.79
N ILE A 575 -45.20 12.60 -18.79
CA ILE A 575 -46.02 11.49 -18.27
C ILE A 575 -46.44 10.62 -19.46
N TYR A 576 -46.25 9.31 -19.37
CA TYR A 576 -46.66 8.37 -20.41
C TYR A 576 -47.53 7.25 -19.82
N ASP A 577 -48.59 6.87 -20.55
CA ASP A 577 -49.48 5.77 -20.18
C ASP A 577 -48.97 4.47 -20.83
N ARG A 578 -48.61 3.48 -20.00
CA ARG A 578 -48.06 2.18 -20.44
C ARG A 578 -49.08 1.27 -21.13
N SER A 579 -50.36 1.66 -21.21
CA SER A 579 -51.35 0.99 -22.08
C SER A 579 -51.15 1.28 -23.57
N VAL A 580 -50.25 2.21 -23.90
CA VAL A 580 -49.80 2.52 -25.25
C VAL A 580 -48.30 2.23 -25.32
N THR A 581 -47.87 1.51 -26.35
CA THR A 581 -46.45 1.22 -26.67
C THR A 581 -45.55 2.41 -26.31
N PRO A 582 -44.44 2.21 -25.58
CA PRO A 582 -43.58 3.31 -25.16
C PRO A 582 -43.14 4.14 -26.37
N ALA A 583 -43.09 5.46 -26.23
CA ALA A 583 -42.62 6.32 -27.31
C ALA A 583 -41.21 5.85 -27.76
N PRO A 584 -40.93 5.74 -29.08
CA PRO A 584 -39.66 5.25 -29.61
C PRO A 584 -38.42 5.99 -29.08
N GLN A 585 -38.60 7.21 -28.59
CA GLN A 585 -37.55 8.05 -28.02
C GLN A 585 -37.12 7.59 -26.62
N VAL A 586 -38.05 7.10 -25.79
CA VAL A 586 -37.74 6.55 -24.46
C VAL A 586 -37.09 5.17 -24.60
N GLN A 587 -37.58 4.35 -25.54
CA GLN A 587 -36.91 3.10 -25.91
C GLN A 587 -35.51 3.36 -26.45
N ASN A 588 -35.30 4.35 -27.34
CA ASN A 588 -33.97 4.69 -27.85
C ASN A 588 -33.04 5.30 -26.79
N PHE A 589 -33.55 6.06 -25.82
CA PHE A 589 -32.71 6.63 -24.76
C PHE A 589 -32.32 5.57 -23.73
N CYS A 590 -33.29 4.80 -23.24
CA CYS A 590 -33.02 3.69 -22.33
C CYS A 590 -32.19 2.58 -23.00
N SER A 591 -32.43 2.28 -24.28
CA SER A 591 -31.60 1.36 -25.07
C SER A 591 -30.25 1.95 -25.46
N LYS A 592 -30.06 3.25 -25.66
CA LYS A 592 -28.69 3.80 -25.85
C LYS A 592 -27.90 3.84 -24.56
N ILE A 593 -28.56 4.09 -23.43
CA ILE A 593 -27.96 3.91 -22.12
C ILE A 593 -27.58 2.44 -21.98
N THR A 594 -28.49 1.48 -22.11
CA THR A 594 -28.19 0.02 -21.95
C THR A 594 -27.37 -0.63 -23.07
N GLN A 595 -27.46 -0.24 -24.34
CA GLN A 595 -26.68 -0.80 -25.47
C GLN A 595 -25.21 -0.39 -25.40
N ASN A 596 -24.90 0.75 -24.78
CA ASN A 596 -23.51 1.08 -24.43
C ASN A 596 -22.96 0.17 -23.31
N TYR A 597 -23.81 -0.55 -22.55
CA TYR A 597 -23.38 -1.60 -21.61
C TYR A 597 -23.37 -2.99 -22.24
N VAL A 598 -24.27 -3.30 -23.19
CA VAL A 598 -24.36 -4.65 -23.81
C VAL A 598 -23.32 -4.89 -24.93
N THR A 599 -22.65 -3.85 -25.43
CA THR A 599 -21.60 -4.01 -26.46
C THR A 599 -20.19 -4.23 -25.87
N ILE A 600 -20.06 -4.36 -24.55
CA ILE A 600 -18.78 -4.57 -23.84
C ILE A 600 -18.95 -5.62 -22.72
N LEU A 601 -19.53 -6.78 -23.07
CA LEU A 601 -19.30 -8.04 -22.38
C LEU A 601 -18.39 -8.91 -23.25
#